data_AF-A0A950SV95-F1
#
_entry.id   AF-A0A950SV95-F1
#
_cell.length_a   1.000
_cell.length_b   1.000
_cell.length_c   1.000
_cell.angle_alpha   90.00
_cell.angle_beta   90.00
_cell.angle_gamma   90.00
#
_symmetry.space_group_name_H-M   'P 1'
#
loop_
_entity.id
_entity.type
_entity.pdbx_description
1 polymer ?
#
loop_
_entity_poly.entity_id
_entity_poly.type
_entity_poly.pdbx_seq_one_letter_code
_entity_poly.pdbx_strand_id
1 'polypeptide(L)'
;MVATFAEFEADLLSLRTREGMLVAKGKGRLKGKPPKLSTSQQAHLIKLLEAGEHTIPELAELFSVSRATVYRVIQRAERVRLTGVDG
;
A
#
# COMPACT_ATOMS: atom_id res chain seq x y z
N MET A 1 -38.83 19.89 -4.49
CA MET A 1 -38.02 21.11 -4.33
C MET A 1 -36.95 20.96 -3.25
N VAL A 2 -37.17 20.20 -2.16
CA VAL A 2 -36.14 19.96 -1.12
C VAL A 2 -35.07 18.94 -1.54
N ALA A 3 -35.45 17.90 -2.30
CA ALA A 3 -34.52 16.85 -2.76
C ALA A 3 -33.39 17.39 -3.67
N THR A 4 -33.72 18.30 -4.59
CA THR A 4 -32.75 18.91 -5.53
C THR A 4 -31.72 19.79 -4.84
N PHE A 5 -32.06 20.39 -3.69
CA PHE A 5 -31.14 21.20 -2.91
C PHE A 5 -30.20 20.31 -2.06
N ALA A 6 -30.72 19.23 -1.49
CA ALA A 6 -29.93 18.26 -0.75
C ALA A 6 -28.88 17.55 -1.64
N GLU A 7 -29.24 17.23 -2.89
CA GLU A 7 -28.32 16.65 -3.88
C GLU A 7 -27.18 17.64 -4.23
N PHE A 8 -27.52 18.92 -4.45
CA PHE A 8 -26.55 19.97 -4.74
C PHE A 8 -25.55 20.18 -3.58
N GLU A 9 -26.03 20.20 -2.34
CA GLU A 9 -25.17 20.34 -1.16
C GLU A 9 -24.26 19.11 -0.96
N ALA A 10 -24.77 17.90 -1.22
CA ALA A 10 -23.99 16.67 -1.16
C ALA A 10 -22.87 16.65 -2.21
N ASP A 11 -23.16 17.12 -3.43
CA ASP A 11 -22.18 17.22 -4.51
C ASP A 11 -21.07 18.23 -4.17
N LEU A 12 -21.43 19.41 -3.62
CA LEU A 12 -20.45 20.39 -3.17
C LEU A 12 -19.55 19.86 -2.05
N LEU A 13 -20.11 19.10 -1.10
CA LEU A 13 -19.33 18.49 -0.03
C LEU A 13 -18.34 17.44 -0.59
N SER A 14 -18.79 16.60 -1.52
CA SER A 14 -17.98 15.59 -2.21
C SER A 14 -16.82 16.22 -3.00
N LEU A 15 -17.10 17.30 -3.74
CA LEU A 15 -16.09 18.07 -4.47
C LEU A 15 -15.02 18.61 -3.52
N ARG A 16 -15.42 19.25 -2.41
CA ARG A 16 -14.49 19.80 -1.42
C ARG A 16 -13.64 18.71 -0.76
N THR A 17 -14.22 17.54 -0.47
CA THR A 17 -13.47 16.39 0.06
C THR A 17 -12.45 15.89 -0.97
N ARG A 18 -12.82 15.79 -2.24
CA ARG A 18 -11.89 15.38 -3.31
C ARG A 18 -10.74 16.35 -3.47
N GLU A 19 -11.00 17.65 -3.47
CA GLU A 19 -9.96 18.69 -3.51
C GLU A 19 -9.02 18.60 -2.31
N GLY A 20 -9.58 18.46 -1.09
CA GLY A 20 -8.80 18.26 0.12
C GLY A 20 -7.92 17.01 0.06
N MET A 21 -8.43 15.90 -0.49
CA MET A 21 -7.68 14.66 -0.69
C MET A 21 -6.55 14.83 -1.72
N LEU A 22 -6.79 15.54 -2.83
CA LEU A 22 -5.76 15.80 -3.84
C LEU A 22 -4.62 16.64 -3.25
N VAL A 23 -4.95 17.68 -2.49
CA VAL A 23 -3.96 18.51 -1.78
C VAL A 23 -3.19 17.67 -0.75
N ALA A 24 -3.87 16.81 0.02
CA ALA A 24 -3.22 15.94 0.99
C ALA A 24 -2.34 14.85 0.34
N LYS A 25 -2.74 14.34 -0.84
CA LYS A 25 -1.95 13.42 -1.67
C LYS A 25 -0.68 14.10 -2.18
N GLY A 26 -0.81 15.31 -2.72
CA GLY A 26 0.33 16.11 -3.21
C GLY A 26 1.32 16.46 -2.10
N LYS A 27 0.84 16.65 -0.87
CA LYS A 27 1.68 16.86 0.32
C LYS A 27 2.21 15.57 0.97
N GLY A 28 1.96 14.40 0.37
CA GLY A 28 2.41 13.10 0.89
C GLY A 28 1.77 12.68 2.24
N ARG A 29 0.69 13.35 2.67
CA ARG A 29 0.04 13.11 3.97
C ARG A 29 -0.96 11.94 3.92
N LEU A 30 -1.46 11.61 2.74
CA LEU A 30 -2.28 10.42 2.54
C LEU A 30 -1.37 9.19 2.40
N LYS A 31 -1.02 8.59 3.54
CA LYS A 31 -0.44 7.25 3.57
C LYS A 31 -1.60 6.26 3.55
N GLY A 32 -1.65 5.41 2.52
CA GLY A 32 -2.61 4.31 2.45
C GLY A 32 -2.46 3.35 3.64
N LYS A 33 -3.28 2.29 3.66
CA LYS A 33 -3.16 1.25 4.70
C LYS A 33 -1.71 0.76 4.78
N PRO A 34 -1.06 0.81 5.97
CA PRO A 34 0.32 0.39 6.11
C PRO A 34 0.46 -1.09 5.71
N PRO A 35 1.63 -1.49 5.18
CA PRO A 35 1.91 -2.90 4.89
C PRO A 35 1.72 -3.77 6.13
N LYS A 36 1.28 -5.03 5.92
CA LYS A 36 1.13 -5.99 7.04
C LYS A 36 2.46 -6.39 7.69
N LEU A 37 3.56 -6.29 6.95
CA LEU A 37 4.89 -6.62 7.42
C LEU A 37 5.70 -5.34 7.64
N SER A 38 6.44 -5.27 8.74
CA SER A 38 7.41 -4.20 8.98
C SER A 38 8.54 -4.22 7.93
N THR A 39 9.31 -3.13 7.83
CA THR A 39 10.48 -3.09 6.92
C THR A 39 11.49 -4.18 7.26
N SER A 40 11.71 -4.47 8.54
CA SER A 40 12.62 -5.56 8.95
C SER A 40 12.10 -6.94 8.56
N GLN A 41 10.79 -7.19 8.70
CA GLN A 41 10.16 -8.44 8.28
C GLN A 41 10.21 -8.60 6.75
N GLN A 42 9.99 -7.53 6.00
CA GLN A 42 10.13 -7.54 4.54
C GLN A 42 11.56 -7.87 4.12
N ALA A 43 12.57 -7.25 4.74
CA ALA A 43 13.97 -7.56 4.46
C ALA A 43 14.32 -9.01 4.83
N HIS A 44 13.79 -9.53 5.94
CA HIS A 44 13.99 -10.93 6.33
C HIS A 44 13.35 -11.89 5.34
N LEU A 45 12.13 -11.61 4.88
CA LEU A 45 11.43 -12.39 3.86
C LEU A 45 12.23 -12.46 2.55
N ILE A 46 12.76 -11.34 2.08
CA ILE A 46 13.58 -11.30 0.85
C ILE A 46 14.86 -12.11 1.02
N LYS A 47 15.54 -12.02 2.18
CA LYS A 47 16.74 -12.83 2.44
C LYS A 47 16.46 -14.33 2.39
N LEU A 48 15.37 -14.79 3.00
CA LEU A 48 14.99 -16.21 2.96
C LEU A 48 14.62 -16.68 1.54
N LEU A 49 13.96 -15.82 0.78
CA LEU A 49 13.67 -16.10 -0.62
C LEU A 49 14.96 -16.20 -1.46
N GLU A 50 15.91 -15.30 -1.26
CA GLU A 50 17.19 -15.28 -1.99
C GLU A 50 18.11 -16.42 -1.61
N ALA A 51 18.02 -16.93 -0.37
CA ALA A 51 18.69 -18.15 0.03
C ALA A 51 18.17 -19.38 -0.72
N GLY A 52 16.98 -19.31 -1.33
CA GLY A 52 16.38 -20.42 -2.07
C GLY A 52 15.88 -21.57 -1.20
N GLU A 53 15.88 -21.40 0.13
CA GLU A 53 15.52 -22.42 1.11
C GLU A 53 14.01 -22.56 1.31
N HIS A 54 13.22 -21.57 0.91
CA HIS A 54 11.78 -21.53 1.14
C HIS A 54 11.01 -21.17 -0.12
N THR A 55 9.88 -21.84 -0.32
CA THR A 55 8.89 -21.54 -1.36
C THR A 55 7.97 -20.38 -0.95
N ILE A 56 7.27 -19.79 -1.93
CA ILE A 56 6.30 -18.71 -1.67
C ILE A 56 5.17 -19.12 -0.69
N PRO A 57 4.58 -20.33 -0.77
CA PRO A 57 3.61 -20.79 0.22
C PRO A 57 4.21 -20.88 1.64
N GLU A 58 5.40 -21.45 1.80
CA GLU A 58 6.07 -21.58 3.09
C GLU A 58 6.39 -20.21 3.71
N LEU A 59 6.84 -19.25 2.89
CA LEU A 59 7.02 -17.86 3.34
C LEU A 59 5.70 -17.20 3.75
N ALA A 60 4.60 -17.50 3.05
CA ALA A 60 3.30 -16.96 3.41
C ALA A 60 2.86 -17.48 4.80
N GLU A 61 3.06 -18.76 5.07
CA GLU A 61 2.77 -19.39 6.37
C GLU A 61 3.69 -18.87 7.47
N LEU A 62 5.01 -18.87 7.24
CA LEU A 62 6.02 -18.42 8.20
C LEU A 62 5.76 -16.99 8.71
N PHE A 63 5.33 -16.11 7.82
CA PHE A 63 5.02 -14.71 8.16
C PHE A 63 3.54 -14.47 8.48
N SER A 64 2.70 -15.51 8.48
CA SER A 64 1.25 -15.41 8.72
C SER A 64 0.55 -14.39 7.80
N VAL A 65 0.92 -14.39 6.51
CA VAL A 65 0.36 -13.52 5.48
C VAL A 65 -0.15 -14.31 4.28
N SER A 66 -0.88 -13.64 3.38
CA SER A 66 -1.27 -14.26 2.11
C SER A 66 -0.10 -14.29 1.12
N ARG A 67 -0.11 -15.25 0.19
CA ARG A 67 0.81 -15.30 -0.97
C ARG A 67 0.85 -13.96 -1.73
N ALA A 68 -0.30 -13.29 -1.89
CA ALA A 68 -0.38 -11.97 -2.51
C ALA A 68 0.40 -10.88 -1.75
N THR A 69 0.57 -11.04 -0.43
CA THR A 69 1.41 -10.14 0.37
C THR A 69 2.88 -10.41 0.11
N VAL A 70 3.28 -11.69 0.02
CA VAL A 70 4.65 -12.09 -0.34
C VAL A 70 5.03 -11.51 -1.71
N TYR A 71 4.19 -11.70 -2.74
CA TYR A 71 4.44 -11.12 -4.08
C TYR A 71 4.56 -9.59 -4.07
N ARG A 72 3.74 -8.87 -3.29
CA ARG A 72 3.85 -7.41 -3.17
C ARG A 72 5.17 -6.97 -2.54
N VAL A 73 5.68 -7.73 -1.57
CA VAL A 73 6.97 -7.45 -0.95
C VAL A 73 8.08 -7.65 -1.97
N ILE A 74 8.04 -8.73 -2.75
CA ILE A 74 9.00 -9.00 -3.84
C ILE A 74 8.98 -7.86 -4.87
N GLN A 75 7.81 -7.51 -5.40
CA GLN A 75 7.69 -6.42 -6.38
C GLN A 75 8.15 -5.06 -5.83
N ARG A 76 7.93 -4.80 -4.54
CA ARG A 76 8.42 -3.58 -3.91
C ARG A 76 9.95 -3.58 -3.81
N ALA A 77 10.55 -4.71 -3.44
CA ALA A 77 12.00 -4.86 -3.37
C ALA A 77 12.66 -4.70 -4.75
N GLU A 78 12.09 -5.32 -5.78
CA GLU A 78 12.53 -5.15 -7.18
C GLU A 78 12.43 -3.69 -7.63
N ARG A 79 11.31 -3.02 -7.33
CA ARG A 79 11.14 -1.60 -7.65
C ARG A 79 12.22 -0.75 -7.00
N VAL A 80 12.50 -0.97 -5.70
CA VAL A 80 13.55 -0.22 -4.99
C VAL A 80 14.92 -0.44 -5.65
N ARG A 81 15.26 -1.67 -6.02
CA ARG A 81 16.50 -1.98 -6.75
C ARG A 81 16.59 -1.26 -8.10
N LEU A 82 15.47 -1.16 -8.81
CA LEU A 82 15.42 -0.51 -10.13
C LEU A 82 15.43 1.02 -10.05
N THR A 83 14.80 1.61 -9.01
CA THR A 83 14.67 3.07 -8.90
C THR A 83 15.75 3.70 -8.04
N GLY A 84 16.48 2.95 -7.21
CA GLY A 84 17.55 3.47 -6.33
C GLY A 84 17.07 4.46 -5.26
N VAL A 85 15.75 4.57 -5.04
CA VAL A 85 15.14 5.48 -4.07
C VAL A 85 14.61 4.66 -2.89
N ASP A 86 15.29 4.76 -1.76
CA ASP A 86 14.77 4.35 -0.46
C ASP A 86 13.70 5.37 -0.04
N GLY A 87 12.44 4.90 0.02
CA GLY A 87 11.29 5.71 0.45
C GLY A 87 10.99 5.59 1.93
#